data_AF-A0A661DCE6-F1
#
_entry.id   AF-A0A661DCE6-F1
#
_cell.length_a   1.000
_cell.length_b   1.000
_cell.length_c   1.000
_cell.angle_alpha   90.00
_cell.angle_beta   90.00
_cell.angle_gamma   90.00
#
_symmetry.space_group_name_H-M   'P 1'
#
loop_
_entity.id
_entity.type
_entity.pdbx_description
1 polymer ?
#
loop_
_entity_poly.entity_id
_entity_poly.type
_entity_poly.pdbx_seq_one_letter_code
_entity_poly.pdbx_strand_id
1 'polypeptide(L)'
;MSLIFLTLPGARERHLQRQYKNPLYTAEQQAFNEQRIAGARYMDEKEQDEFLQTFHDLLARVAELQPNEGSEVMLELKSQLEQNYEQCCGLMGDHRNEKEAIVKLVNVIMASIRQGAEGDAEALQNLMEEQLARNTHFQLLQFPLIADLLRPRTTIAREQLVPTLLTESEQAVRAAFQLFDKDHQELICQQAKELLLSTGQ
;
A
#
# COMPACT_ATOMS: atom_id res chain seq x y z
N MET A 1 -22.14 20.51 13.16
CA MET A 1 -20.76 20.83 12.72
C MET A 1 -20.38 19.85 11.62
N SER A 2 -19.80 20.33 10.52
CA SER A 2 -19.21 19.46 9.49
C SER A 2 -17.79 19.10 9.93
N LEU A 3 -17.46 17.81 10.00
CA LEU A 3 -16.10 17.36 10.25
C LEU A 3 -15.23 17.71 9.03
N ILE A 4 -14.00 18.17 9.27
CA ILE A 4 -13.05 18.58 8.23
C ILE A 4 -12.03 17.47 8.03
N PHE A 5 -11.93 16.98 6.81
CA PHE A 5 -11.00 15.94 6.40
C PHE A 5 -9.88 16.51 5.51
N LEU A 6 -8.70 15.89 5.55
CA LEU A 6 -7.59 16.23 4.65
C LEU A 6 -7.89 15.76 3.22
N THR A 7 -7.40 16.51 2.24
CA THR A 7 -7.49 16.14 0.81
C THR A 7 -6.59 14.97 0.46
N LEU A 8 -5.41 14.87 1.10
CA LEU A 8 -4.45 13.77 0.95
C LEU A 8 -4.24 13.10 2.32
N PRO A 9 -5.25 12.38 2.84
CA PRO A 9 -5.18 11.74 4.15
C PRO A 9 -4.22 10.55 4.14
N GLY A 10 -3.72 10.17 5.32
CA GLY A 10 -3.08 8.86 5.52
C GLY A 10 -4.11 7.74 5.62
N ALA A 11 -3.65 6.49 5.73
CA ALA A 11 -4.52 5.31 5.74
C ALA A 11 -5.60 5.32 6.81
N ARG A 12 -5.32 5.85 8.02
CA ARG A 12 -6.30 5.85 9.11
C ARG A 12 -7.36 6.89 8.86
N GLU A 13 -6.97 8.13 8.55
CA GLU A 13 -7.96 9.17 8.24
C GLU A 13 -8.75 8.82 6.97
N ARG A 14 -8.11 8.28 5.94
CA ARG A 14 -8.76 7.83 4.70
C ARG A 14 -9.84 6.80 4.97
N HIS A 15 -9.59 5.84 5.87
CA HIS A 15 -10.60 4.87 6.25
C HIS A 15 -11.77 5.50 7.03
N LEU A 16 -11.51 6.50 7.88
CA LEU A 16 -12.58 7.28 8.52
C LEU A 16 -13.40 8.07 7.49
N GLN A 17 -12.79 8.57 6.41
CA GLN A 17 -13.50 9.24 5.32
C GLN A 17 -14.49 8.29 4.63
N ARG A 18 -14.08 7.05 4.34
CA ARG A 18 -14.96 6.02 3.74
C ARG A 18 -16.21 5.76 4.58
N GLN A 19 -16.04 5.75 5.90
CA GLN A 19 -17.09 5.50 6.86
C GLN A 19 -18.01 6.73 7.10
N TYR A 20 -17.55 7.95 6.76
CA TYR A 20 -18.27 9.17 7.09
C TYR A 20 -19.58 9.33 6.30
N LYS A 21 -20.71 9.36 7.01
CA LYS A 21 -22.07 9.45 6.44
C LYS A 21 -22.36 8.37 5.40
N ASN A 22 -21.78 7.18 5.60
CA ASN A 22 -21.93 6.08 4.67
C ASN A 22 -22.82 4.98 5.27
N PRO A 23 -24.03 4.76 4.73
CA PRO A 23 -25.00 3.80 5.28
C PRO A 23 -24.55 2.34 5.14
N LEU A 24 -23.51 2.05 4.34
CA LEU A 24 -22.92 0.72 4.23
C LEU A 24 -22.18 0.28 5.51
N TYR A 25 -21.89 1.21 6.42
CA TYR A 25 -21.26 0.94 7.71
C TYR A 25 -22.29 0.97 8.83
N THR A 26 -22.03 0.27 9.94
CA THR A 26 -22.92 0.28 11.11
C THR A 26 -22.97 1.65 11.78
N ALA A 27 -24.01 1.91 12.57
CA ALA A 27 -24.14 3.17 13.32
C ALA A 27 -22.95 3.43 14.26
N GLU A 28 -22.38 2.38 14.85
CA GLU A 28 -21.17 2.47 15.68
C GLU A 28 -19.95 2.85 14.86
N GLN A 29 -19.76 2.25 13.68
CA GLN A 29 -18.66 2.58 12.77
C GLN A 29 -18.77 4.02 12.26
N GLN A 30 -20.01 4.50 12.06
CA GLN A 30 -20.33 5.88 11.69
C GLN A 30 -20.25 6.87 12.86
N ALA A 31 -19.93 6.44 14.09
CA ALA A 31 -19.79 7.36 15.21
C ALA A 31 -18.47 8.14 15.11
N PHE A 32 -18.56 9.43 14.73
CA PHE A 32 -17.40 10.31 14.60
C PHE A 32 -17.47 11.49 15.54
N ASN A 33 -16.30 11.85 16.06
CA ASN A 33 -16.04 13.14 16.67
C ASN A 33 -14.67 13.65 16.18
N GLU A 34 -14.38 14.91 16.45
CA GLU A 34 -13.11 15.54 16.07
C GLU A 34 -11.90 14.84 16.70
N GLN A 35 -12.07 14.27 17.90
CA GLN A 35 -11.01 13.53 18.60
C GLN A 35 -10.60 12.26 17.85
N ARG A 36 -11.55 11.53 17.25
CA ARG A 36 -11.26 10.32 16.45
C ARG A 36 -10.45 10.66 15.20
N ILE A 37 -10.77 11.76 14.53
CA ILE A 37 -10.01 12.25 13.36
C ILE A 37 -8.62 12.72 13.78
N ALA A 38 -8.52 13.50 14.86
CA ALA A 38 -7.23 13.97 15.38
C ALA A 38 -6.33 12.79 15.79
N GLY A 39 -6.89 11.77 16.42
CA GLY A 39 -6.17 10.54 16.77
C GLY A 39 -5.68 9.75 15.55
N ALA A 40 -6.51 9.66 14.50
CA ALA A 40 -6.10 9.03 13.25
C ALA A 40 -4.94 9.78 12.58
N ARG A 41 -5.03 11.11 12.50
CA ARG A 41 -3.97 11.98 11.95
C ARG A 41 -2.67 11.84 12.72
N TYR A 42 -2.72 11.89 14.05
CA TYR A 42 -1.53 11.72 14.88
C TYR A 42 -0.80 10.41 14.60
N MET A 43 -1.55 9.32 14.37
CA MET A 43 -0.97 8.03 14.04
C MET A 43 -0.44 7.95 12.60
N ASP A 44 -1.10 8.63 11.66
CA ASP A 44 -0.62 8.75 10.28
C ASP A 44 0.65 9.61 10.20
N GLU A 45 0.74 10.69 10.98
CA GLU A 45 1.94 11.54 11.12
C GLU A 45 3.13 10.75 11.69
N LYS A 46 2.91 9.94 12.73
CA LYS A 46 3.95 9.05 13.26
C LYS A 46 4.48 8.08 12.23
N GLU A 47 3.60 7.48 11.44
CA GLU A 47 3.99 6.55 10.39
C GLU A 47 4.81 7.24 9.29
N GLN A 48 4.51 8.53 9.04
CA GLN A 48 5.29 9.36 8.12
C GLN A 48 6.69 9.69 8.69
N ASP A 49 6.81 10.03 9.97
CA ASP A 49 8.11 10.28 10.61
C ASP A 49 9.00 9.02 10.58
N GLU A 50 8.43 7.86 10.91
CA GLU A 50 9.10 6.55 10.84
C GLU A 50 9.56 6.22 9.42
N PHE A 51 8.71 6.51 8.43
CA PHE A 51 9.05 6.35 7.01
C PHE A 51 10.23 7.23 6.61
N LEU A 52 10.20 8.53 6.94
CA LEU A 52 11.25 9.48 6.54
C LEU A 52 12.60 9.12 7.15
N GLN A 53 12.62 8.68 8.41
CA GLN A 53 13.84 8.18 9.05
C GLN A 53 14.38 6.97 8.29
N THR A 54 13.53 5.96 8.05
CA THR A 54 13.91 4.73 7.34
C THR A 54 14.41 5.03 5.93
N PHE A 55 13.74 5.93 5.21
CA PHE A 55 14.11 6.32 3.86
C PHE A 55 15.48 6.98 3.81
N HIS A 56 15.77 7.91 4.74
CA HIS A 56 17.10 8.53 4.83
C HIS A 56 18.20 7.53 5.18
N ASP A 57 17.94 6.61 6.10
CA ASP A 57 18.89 5.55 6.46
C ASP A 57 19.19 4.64 5.24
N LEU A 58 18.18 4.32 4.44
CA LEU A 58 18.36 3.56 3.20
C LEU A 58 19.16 4.33 2.15
N LEU A 59 18.92 5.63 2.00
CA LEU A 59 19.72 6.47 1.09
C LEU A 59 21.19 6.51 1.50
N ALA A 60 21.48 6.65 2.80
CA ALA A 60 22.84 6.61 3.32
C ALA A 60 23.51 5.26 3.04
N ARG A 61 22.81 4.16 3.33
CA ARG A 61 23.31 2.79 3.09
C ARG A 61 23.61 2.55 1.60
N VAL A 62 22.74 3.03 0.70
CA VAL A 62 22.98 2.96 -0.75
C VAL A 62 24.24 3.74 -1.15
N ALA A 63 24.44 4.94 -0.59
CA ALA A 63 25.58 5.78 -0.92
C ALA A 63 26.93 5.19 -0.47
N GLU A 64 26.92 4.30 0.52
CA GLU A 64 28.10 3.62 1.06
C GLU A 64 28.43 2.29 0.36
N LEU A 65 27.57 1.82 -0.56
CA LEU A 65 27.76 0.56 -1.27
C LEU A 65 29.09 0.54 -2.05
N GLN A 66 29.83 -0.56 -1.87
CA GLN A 66 31.05 -0.80 -2.63
C GLN A 66 30.74 -1.48 -3.98
N PRO A 67 31.57 -1.28 -5.03
CA PRO A 67 31.34 -1.87 -6.36
C PRO A 67 31.22 -3.41 -6.40
N ASN A 68 31.77 -4.11 -5.40
CA ASN A 68 31.76 -5.57 -5.29
C ASN A 68 31.04 -6.05 -4.03
N GLU A 69 30.03 -5.29 -3.57
CA GLU A 69 29.17 -5.72 -2.46
C GLU A 69 28.54 -7.08 -2.73
N GLY A 70 28.34 -7.85 -1.66
CA GLY A 70 27.81 -9.20 -1.76
C GLY A 70 26.35 -9.19 -2.26
N SER A 71 25.99 -10.14 -3.12
CA SER A 71 24.62 -10.25 -3.66
C SER A 71 23.55 -10.35 -2.57
N GLU A 72 23.88 -10.93 -1.40
CA GLU A 72 22.99 -11.00 -0.24
C GLU A 72 22.66 -9.62 0.33
N VAL A 73 23.67 -8.75 0.49
CA VAL A 73 23.49 -7.37 0.96
C VAL A 73 22.64 -6.56 -0.03
N MET A 74 22.88 -6.76 -1.33
CA MET A 74 22.12 -6.10 -2.39
C MET A 74 20.66 -6.55 -2.40
N LEU A 75 20.39 -7.85 -2.19
CA LEU A 75 19.03 -8.39 -2.10
C LEU A 75 18.30 -7.91 -0.84
N GLU A 76 18.99 -7.81 0.30
CA GLU A 76 18.44 -7.24 1.53
C GLU A 76 18.03 -5.78 1.33
N LEU A 77 18.91 -4.97 0.74
CA LEU A 77 18.67 -3.56 0.50
C LEU A 77 17.53 -3.34 -0.51
N LYS A 78 17.44 -4.16 -1.56
CA LYS A 78 16.29 -4.22 -2.46
C LYS A 78 14.99 -4.47 -1.67
N SER A 79 14.97 -5.49 -0.82
CA SER A 79 13.78 -5.84 -0.05
C SER A 79 13.34 -4.69 0.88
N GLN A 80 14.30 -4.02 1.53
CA GLN A 80 14.01 -2.87 2.38
C GLN A 80 13.44 -1.68 1.58
N LEU A 81 13.99 -1.41 0.40
CA LEU A 81 13.47 -0.37 -0.50
C LEU A 81 12.04 -0.71 -0.97
N GLU A 82 11.76 -1.96 -1.30
CA GLU A 82 10.41 -2.41 -1.69
C GLU A 82 9.40 -2.26 -0.54
N GLN A 83 9.77 -2.66 0.68
CA GLN A 83 8.94 -2.44 1.87
C GLN A 83 8.71 -0.95 2.15
N ASN A 84 9.74 -0.12 1.95
CA ASN A 84 9.63 1.32 2.10
C ASN A 84 8.71 1.94 1.03
N TYR A 85 8.70 1.41 -0.21
CA TYR A 85 7.75 1.78 -1.25
C TYR A 85 6.30 1.45 -0.85
N GLU A 86 6.07 0.25 -0.32
CA GLU A 86 4.75 -0.19 0.16
C GLU A 86 4.21 0.74 1.25
N GLN A 87 5.05 1.05 2.26
CA GLN A 87 4.69 1.98 3.33
C GLN A 87 4.34 3.36 2.75
N CYS A 88 5.21 3.90 1.88
CA CYS A 88 5.06 5.21 1.25
C CYS A 88 3.71 5.38 0.52
N CYS A 89 3.23 4.33 -0.15
CA CYS A 89 1.95 4.37 -0.88
C CYS A 89 0.72 4.58 0.02
N GLY A 90 0.82 4.27 1.32
CA GLY A 90 -0.27 4.43 2.29
C GLY A 90 -0.25 5.75 3.07
N LEU A 91 0.82 6.54 2.98
CA LEU A 91 1.05 7.72 3.81
C LEU A 91 0.16 8.91 3.44
N MET A 92 0.09 9.87 4.36
CA MET A 92 -0.55 11.16 4.13
C MET A 92 0.32 12.07 3.26
N GLY A 93 -0.29 12.91 2.43
CA GLY A 93 0.43 13.83 1.54
C GLY A 93 0.84 13.24 0.19
N ASP A 94 1.66 13.99 -0.56
CA ASP A 94 2.15 13.62 -1.89
C ASP A 94 3.61 13.17 -1.82
N HIS A 95 3.85 11.87 -2.06
CA HIS A 95 5.16 11.24 -1.99
C HIS A 95 5.67 10.76 -3.37
N ARG A 96 5.32 11.47 -4.45
CA ARG A 96 5.76 11.08 -5.80
C ARG A 96 7.28 11.02 -5.94
N ASN A 97 8.01 11.97 -5.35
CA ASN A 97 9.46 12.04 -5.49
C ASN A 97 10.16 10.88 -4.77
N GLU A 98 9.70 10.55 -3.57
CA GLU A 98 10.19 9.46 -2.73
C GLU A 98 9.95 8.12 -3.44
N LYS A 99 8.72 7.89 -3.94
CA LYS A 99 8.39 6.70 -4.74
C LYS A 99 9.28 6.57 -5.97
N GLU A 100 9.48 7.65 -6.73
CA GLU A 100 10.36 7.63 -7.90
C GLU A 100 11.82 7.35 -7.53
N ALA A 101 12.31 7.92 -6.43
CA ALA A 101 13.66 7.67 -5.93
C ALA A 101 13.83 6.19 -5.56
N ILE A 102 12.90 5.62 -4.81
CA ILE A 102 12.91 4.20 -4.44
C ILE A 102 12.93 3.30 -5.67
N VAL A 103 12.07 3.55 -6.67
CA VAL A 103 12.06 2.77 -7.92
C VAL A 103 13.41 2.85 -8.65
N LYS A 104 14.00 4.04 -8.73
CA LYS A 104 15.33 4.22 -9.35
C LYS A 104 16.40 3.41 -8.62
N LEU A 105 16.41 3.43 -7.30
CA LEU A 105 17.38 2.70 -6.48
C LEU A 105 17.24 1.19 -6.60
N VAL A 106 16.01 0.67 -6.54
CA VAL A 106 15.73 -0.75 -6.78
C VAL A 106 16.24 -1.17 -8.16
N ASN A 107 16.01 -0.37 -9.19
CA ASN A 107 16.46 -0.68 -10.54
C ASN A 107 17.99 -0.69 -10.67
N VAL A 108 18.70 0.21 -9.98
CA VAL A 108 20.17 0.24 -9.93
C VAL A 108 20.70 -1.02 -9.25
N ILE A 109 20.17 -1.37 -8.07
CA ILE A 109 20.56 -2.57 -7.33
C ILE A 109 20.34 -3.83 -8.18
N MET A 110 19.18 -3.93 -8.83
CA MET A 110 18.86 -5.06 -9.70
C MET A 110 19.73 -5.13 -10.96
N ALA A 111 20.21 -4.00 -11.47
CA ALA A 111 21.17 -4.00 -12.57
C ALA A 111 22.50 -4.63 -12.14
N SER A 112 23.00 -4.29 -10.95
CA SER A 112 24.20 -4.89 -10.38
C SER A 112 24.03 -6.38 -10.12
N ILE A 113 22.91 -6.81 -9.55
CA ILE A 113 22.62 -8.24 -9.31
C ILE A 113 22.59 -9.03 -10.63
N ARG A 114 21.96 -8.48 -11.69
CA ARG A 114 21.93 -9.14 -13.01
C ARG A 114 23.32 -9.29 -13.61
N GLN A 115 24.19 -8.29 -13.46
CA GLN A 115 25.57 -8.37 -13.93
C GLN A 115 26.34 -9.49 -13.20
N GLY A 116 26.10 -9.66 -11.90
CA GLY A 116 26.69 -10.76 -11.12
C GLY A 116 26.18 -12.16 -11.48
N ALA A 117 25.02 -12.26 -12.14
CA ALA A 117 24.43 -13.50 -12.62
C ALA A 117 24.78 -13.82 -14.09
N GLU A 118 25.71 -13.09 -14.70
CA GLU A 118 26.16 -13.34 -16.07
C GLU A 118 26.68 -14.78 -16.23
N GLY A 119 26.12 -15.51 -17.19
CA GLY A 119 26.46 -16.92 -17.44
C GLY A 119 25.53 -17.93 -16.76
N ASP A 120 24.62 -17.48 -15.89
CA ASP A 120 23.56 -18.31 -15.31
C ASP A 120 22.19 -17.95 -15.91
N ALA A 121 21.78 -18.71 -16.91
CA ALA A 121 20.53 -18.47 -17.63
C ALA A 121 19.28 -18.66 -16.74
N GLU A 122 19.33 -19.57 -15.78
CA GLU A 122 18.21 -19.83 -14.86
C GLU A 122 18.06 -18.66 -13.89
N ALA A 123 19.17 -18.17 -13.32
CA ALA A 123 19.16 -16.99 -12.46
C ALA A 123 18.63 -15.74 -13.19
N LEU A 124 19.06 -15.51 -14.43
CA LEU A 124 18.59 -14.37 -15.23
C LEU A 124 17.08 -14.44 -15.54
N GLN A 125 16.55 -15.63 -15.81
CA GLN A 125 15.12 -15.83 -16.02
C GLN A 125 14.33 -15.52 -14.74
N ASN A 126 14.77 -16.03 -13.59
CA ASN A 126 14.14 -15.76 -12.29
C ASN A 126 14.13 -14.26 -11.97
N LEU A 127 15.23 -13.55 -12.22
CA LEU A 127 15.31 -12.10 -12.01
C LEU A 127 14.36 -11.32 -12.94
N MET A 128 14.10 -11.82 -14.15
CA MET A 128 13.15 -11.20 -15.07
C MET A 128 11.70 -11.38 -14.60
N GLU A 129 11.33 -12.58 -14.16
CA GLU A 129 10.00 -12.87 -13.62
C GLU A 129 9.72 -12.06 -12.36
N GLU A 130 10.70 -11.99 -11.46
CA GLU A 130 10.62 -11.20 -10.23
C GLU A 130 10.46 -9.70 -10.55
N GLN A 131 11.18 -9.15 -11.54
CA GLN A 131 11.00 -7.77 -11.97
C GLN A 131 9.58 -7.50 -12.51
N LEU A 132 9.00 -8.44 -13.28
CA LEU A 132 7.64 -8.31 -13.79
C LEU A 132 6.62 -8.32 -12.65
N ALA A 133 6.79 -9.22 -11.69
CA ALA A 133 5.94 -9.30 -10.50
C ALA A 133 6.03 -8.00 -9.69
N ARG A 134 7.23 -7.49 -9.44
CA ARG A 134 7.44 -6.21 -8.74
C ARG A 134 6.78 -5.04 -9.44
N ASN A 135 6.94 -4.92 -10.76
CA ASN A 135 6.35 -3.82 -11.52
C ASN A 135 4.82 -3.85 -11.40
N THR A 136 4.22 -5.04 -11.48
CA THR A 136 2.77 -5.23 -11.28
C THR A 136 2.35 -4.83 -9.86
N HIS A 137 3.10 -5.28 -8.85
CA HIS A 137 2.88 -4.94 -7.44
C HIS A 137 2.91 -3.43 -7.20
N PHE A 138 3.94 -2.74 -7.70
CA PHE A 138 4.08 -1.29 -7.57
C PHE A 138 2.97 -0.51 -8.26
N GLN A 139 2.49 -1.00 -9.41
CA GLN A 139 1.33 -0.43 -10.11
C GLN A 139 0.05 -0.58 -9.28
N LEU A 140 -0.18 -1.75 -8.69
CA LEU A 140 -1.34 -1.98 -7.83
C LEU A 140 -1.31 -1.10 -6.58
N LEU A 141 -0.14 -0.93 -5.95
CA LEU A 141 0.02 -0.05 -4.78
C LEU A 141 -0.26 1.43 -5.05
N GLN A 142 -0.31 1.87 -6.32
CA GLN A 142 -0.73 3.25 -6.63
C GLN A 142 -2.20 3.52 -6.31
N PHE A 143 -3.03 2.48 -6.16
CA PHE A 143 -4.39 2.62 -5.68
C PHE A 143 -4.37 2.70 -4.14
N PRO A 144 -4.88 3.78 -3.50
CA PRO A 144 -4.86 3.91 -2.05
C PRO A 144 -5.58 2.76 -1.32
N LEU A 145 -6.65 2.23 -1.93
CA LEU A 145 -7.34 1.03 -1.42
C LEU A 145 -6.40 -0.18 -1.33
N ILE A 146 -5.58 -0.42 -2.36
CA ILE A 146 -4.65 -1.55 -2.38
C ILE A 146 -3.56 -1.35 -1.34
N ALA A 147 -2.99 -0.14 -1.27
CA ALA A 147 -2.04 0.21 -0.24
C ALA A 147 -2.63 -0.10 1.15
N ASP A 148 -3.86 0.34 1.43
CA ASP A 148 -4.54 0.10 2.72
C ASP A 148 -4.78 -1.39 3.03
N LEU A 149 -5.14 -2.20 2.02
CA LEU A 149 -5.41 -3.63 2.18
C LEU A 149 -4.14 -4.43 2.42
N LEU A 150 -3.04 -4.10 1.74
CA LEU A 150 -1.79 -4.86 1.80
C LEU A 150 -0.89 -4.49 2.98
N ARG A 151 -1.20 -3.42 3.72
CA ARG A 151 -0.38 -3.05 4.88
C ARG A 151 -0.38 -4.16 5.93
N PRO A 152 0.77 -4.45 6.59
CA PRO A 152 0.85 -5.46 7.64
C PRO A 152 -0.16 -5.26 8.78
N ARG A 153 -0.50 -4.00 9.06
CA ARG A 153 -1.56 -3.60 9.99
C ARG A 153 -2.58 -2.75 9.25
N THR A 154 -3.37 -3.39 8.40
CA THR A 154 -4.47 -2.74 7.68
C THR A 154 -5.43 -2.05 8.67
N THR A 155 -5.93 -0.89 8.27
CA THR A 155 -6.94 -0.14 9.01
C THR A 155 -8.35 -0.66 8.73
N ILE A 156 -8.51 -1.51 7.72
CA ILE A 156 -9.78 -2.07 7.27
C ILE A 156 -10.00 -3.40 7.99
N ALA A 157 -10.91 -3.42 8.96
CA ALA A 157 -11.32 -4.65 9.61
C ALA A 157 -12.05 -5.59 8.63
N ARG A 158 -12.08 -6.90 8.92
CA ARG A 158 -12.65 -7.91 8.01
C ARG A 158 -14.12 -7.61 7.66
N GLU A 159 -14.90 -7.25 8.66
CA GLU A 159 -16.31 -6.86 8.54
C GLU A 159 -16.52 -5.52 7.80
N GLN A 160 -15.45 -4.73 7.62
CA GLN A 160 -15.46 -3.46 6.90
C GLN A 160 -14.98 -3.60 5.46
N LEU A 161 -14.48 -4.78 5.05
CA LEU A 161 -13.95 -4.99 3.71
C LEU A 161 -14.99 -4.68 2.63
N VAL A 162 -16.16 -5.31 2.70
CA VAL A 162 -17.22 -5.15 1.70
C VAL A 162 -17.76 -3.71 1.63
N PRO A 163 -18.13 -3.05 2.75
CA PRO A 163 -18.48 -1.62 2.73
C PRO A 163 -17.38 -0.74 2.11
N THR A 164 -16.11 -1.05 2.39
CA THR A 164 -14.96 -0.32 1.84
C THR A 164 -14.87 -0.48 0.33
N LEU A 165 -14.96 -1.71 -0.18
CA LEU A 165 -14.96 -1.98 -1.62
C LEU A 165 -16.11 -1.26 -2.33
N LEU A 166 -17.32 -1.28 -1.76
CA LEU A 166 -18.49 -0.62 -2.34
C LEU A 166 -18.43 0.92 -2.33
N THR A 167 -17.52 1.50 -1.53
CA THR A 167 -17.31 2.96 -1.44
C THR A 167 -16.26 3.47 -2.43
N GLU A 168 -15.49 2.56 -3.02
CA GLU A 168 -14.34 2.88 -3.86
C GLU A 168 -14.72 2.91 -5.35
N SER A 169 -13.84 3.51 -6.17
CA SER A 169 -14.06 3.56 -7.62
C SER A 169 -14.02 2.16 -8.25
N GLU A 170 -14.73 1.97 -9.38
CA GLU A 170 -14.71 0.69 -10.11
C GLU A 170 -13.28 0.23 -10.44
N GLN A 171 -12.39 1.17 -10.80
CA GLN A 171 -10.99 0.87 -11.10
C GLN A 171 -10.25 0.33 -9.88
N ALA A 172 -10.43 0.97 -8.72
CA ALA A 172 -9.83 0.52 -7.47
C ALA A 172 -10.39 -0.85 -7.02
N VAL A 173 -11.70 -1.07 -7.15
CA VAL A 173 -12.33 -2.36 -6.85
C VAL A 173 -11.81 -3.46 -7.77
N ARG A 174 -11.71 -3.19 -9.08
CA ARG A 174 -11.17 -4.15 -10.04
C ARG A 174 -9.72 -4.51 -9.74
N ALA A 175 -8.91 -3.52 -9.32
CA ALA A 175 -7.56 -3.79 -8.85
C ALA A 175 -7.56 -4.67 -7.58
N ALA A 176 -8.43 -4.37 -6.62
CA ALA A 176 -8.50 -5.09 -5.34
C ALA A 176 -8.95 -6.55 -5.53
N PHE A 177 -9.85 -6.80 -6.49
CA PHE A 177 -10.29 -8.15 -6.83
C PHE A 177 -9.14 -9.06 -7.31
N GLN A 178 -8.04 -8.49 -7.83
CA GLN A 178 -6.86 -9.28 -8.21
C GLN A 178 -6.12 -9.88 -7.01
N LEU A 179 -6.37 -9.37 -5.79
CA LEU A 179 -5.76 -9.87 -4.55
C LEU A 179 -6.47 -11.11 -4.00
N PHE A 180 -7.66 -11.43 -4.51
CA PHE A 180 -8.51 -12.51 -4.01
C PHE A 180 -8.61 -13.62 -5.05
N ASP A 181 -8.62 -14.87 -4.58
CA ASP A 181 -9.00 -16.02 -5.42
C ASP A 181 -10.51 -16.00 -5.74
N LYS A 182 -10.94 -16.92 -6.62
CA LYS A 182 -12.33 -16.98 -7.09
C LYS A 182 -13.33 -17.20 -5.96
N ASP A 183 -13.02 -18.06 -5.01
CA ASP A 183 -13.93 -18.40 -3.91
C ASP A 183 -14.15 -17.18 -3.01
N HIS A 184 -13.08 -16.44 -2.71
CA HIS A 184 -13.17 -15.19 -1.97
C HIS A 184 -13.91 -14.10 -2.77
N GLN A 185 -13.70 -13.99 -4.08
CA GLN A 185 -14.43 -13.04 -4.93
C GLN A 185 -15.94 -13.31 -4.95
N GLU A 186 -16.36 -14.57 -5.03
CA GLU A 186 -17.77 -14.97 -4.99
C GLU A 186 -18.40 -14.61 -3.63
N LEU A 187 -17.69 -14.88 -2.53
CA LEU A 187 -18.13 -14.53 -1.18
C LEU A 187 -18.29 -13.01 -1.01
N ILE A 188 -17.31 -12.22 -1.47
CA ILE A 188 -17.37 -10.75 -1.45
C ILE A 188 -18.60 -10.26 -2.23
N CYS A 189 -18.85 -10.82 -3.41
CA CYS A 189 -20.00 -10.45 -4.23
C CYS A 189 -21.35 -10.80 -3.57
N GLN A 190 -21.43 -11.94 -2.88
CA GLN A 190 -22.62 -12.32 -2.13
C GLN A 190 -22.88 -11.34 -0.99
N GLN A 191 -21.87 -11.08 -0.16
CA GLN A 191 -21.97 -10.15 0.98
C GLN A 191 -22.31 -8.72 0.52
N ALA A 192 -21.77 -8.29 -0.62
CA ALA A 192 -22.09 -6.99 -1.20
C ALA A 192 -23.58 -6.86 -1.56
N LYS A 193 -24.16 -7.90 -2.20
CA LYS A 193 -25.59 -7.92 -2.53
C LYS A 193 -26.47 -7.87 -1.28
N GLU A 194 -26.14 -8.67 -0.27
CA GLU A 194 -26.86 -8.69 1.01
C GLU A 194 -26.80 -7.32 1.71
N LEU A 195 -25.63 -6.68 1.72
CA LEU A 195 -25.44 -5.36 2.32
C LEU A 195 -26.26 -4.28 1.61
N LEU A 196 -26.25 -4.24 0.26
CA LEU A 196 -27.02 -3.28 -0.53
C LEU A 196 -28.53 -3.42 -0.27
N LEU A 197 -29.04 -4.66 -0.28
CA LEU A 197 -30.44 -4.96 0.04
C LEU A 197 -30.82 -4.50 1.46
N SER A 198 -29.95 -4.70 2.44
CA SER A 198 -30.20 -4.32 3.84
C SER A 198 -30.18 -2.80 4.07
N THR A 199 -29.49 -2.04 3.22
CA THR A 199 -29.31 -0.59 3.35
C THR A 199 -30.25 0.20 2.43
N GLY A 200 -31.08 -0.48 1.64
CA GLY A 200 -32.05 0.12 0.72
C GLY A 200 -31.42 0.79 -0.50
N GLN A 201 -30.21 0.34 -0.88
CA GLN A 201 -29.50 0.78 -2.09
C GLN A 201 -29.72 -0.16 -3.28
#